data_AF-A0A976D3A8-F1
#
_entry.id   AF-A0A976D3A8-F1
#
_cell.length_a   1.000
_cell.length_b   1.000
_cell.length_c   1.000
_cell.angle_alpha   90.00
_cell.angle_beta   90.00
_cell.angle_gamma   90.00
#
_symmetry.space_group_name_H-M   'P 1'
#
loop_
_entity.id
_entity.type
_entity.pdbx_description
1 polymer ?
#
loop_
_entity_poly.entity_id
_entity_poly.type
_entity_poly.pdbx_seq_one_letter_code
_entity_poly.pdbx_strand_id
1 'polypeptide(L)'
;MKNILAFALLLTLAACSSNPKTLVVMSKGKAEVDLNAQTIKATDGSGHEEQTINLSQEPAIFQLNTPAGEAKVELKGTGLYVVNVKNDTIIGAYQNYTSAEKAQNMISQEALKTKTDSLKQLVEGKNVSAANRNYYILPNQVAKISENPAAQVVGPYHRMRSAERVDGKDPEIYRFYSIKEIREMISKLEKLQAPSSAQ
;
A
#
# COMPACT_ATOMS: atom_id res chain seq x y z
N MET A 1 -10.04 67.48 -17.14
CA MET A 1 -10.66 66.44 -17.99
C MET A 1 -9.65 65.33 -18.20
N LYS A 2 -10.02 64.07 -17.92
CA LYS A 2 -9.53 62.80 -18.53
C LYS A 2 -8.01 62.50 -18.39
N ASN A 3 -7.51 61.37 -17.92
CA ASN A 3 -8.06 60.02 -17.78
C ASN A 3 -7.25 59.24 -16.72
N ILE A 4 -7.97 58.38 -16.03
CA ILE A 4 -7.50 57.26 -15.21
C ILE A 4 -6.70 56.30 -16.08
N LEU A 5 -5.54 55.82 -15.59
CA LEU A 5 -5.02 54.51 -16.00
C LEU A 5 -4.43 53.80 -14.77
N ALA A 6 -5.30 53.08 -14.08
CA ALA A 6 -4.93 52.09 -13.07
C ALA A 6 -4.30 50.90 -13.79
N PHE A 7 -3.02 50.60 -13.49
CA PHE A 7 -2.37 49.38 -13.95
C PHE A 7 -2.69 48.28 -12.92
N ALA A 8 -3.74 47.52 -13.22
CA ALA A 8 -4.18 46.41 -12.40
C ALA A 8 -3.15 45.27 -12.44
N LEU A 9 -2.68 44.90 -11.25
CA LEU A 9 -1.84 43.77 -10.94
C LEU A 9 -2.57 42.46 -11.29
N LEU A 10 -2.30 41.88 -12.46
CA LEU A 10 -2.67 40.51 -12.80
C LEU A 10 -1.64 39.54 -12.23
N LEU A 11 -1.71 39.32 -10.91
CA LEU A 11 -1.15 38.12 -10.29
C LEU A 11 -2.04 36.94 -10.70
N THR A 12 -1.69 36.28 -11.80
CA THR A 12 -2.22 34.94 -12.10
C THR A 12 -1.62 33.98 -11.07
N LEU A 13 -2.31 33.80 -9.94
CA LEU A 13 -2.16 32.58 -9.16
C LEU A 13 -2.68 31.44 -10.05
N ALA A 14 -1.79 30.82 -10.82
CA ALA A 14 -1.98 29.44 -11.20
C ALA A 14 -2.03 28.64 -9.89
N ALA A 15 -3.24 28.49 -9.33
CA ALA A 15 -3.48 27.48 -8.32
C ALA A 15 -3.23 26.14 -9.04
N CYS A 16 -1.99 25.65 -8.96
CA CYS A 16 -1.70 24.25 -9.19
C CYS A 16 -2.70 23.49 -8.31
N SER A 17 -3.66 22.82 -8.94
CA SER A 17 -4.51 21.85 -8.27
C SER A 17 -3.63 20.68 -7.84
N SER A 18 -2.87 20.88 -6.75
CA SER A 18 -2.00 19.85 -6.21
C SER A 18 -2.89 18.87 -5.45
N ASN A 19 -3.36 17.85 -6.15
CA ASN A 19 -3.83 16.61 -5.53
C ASN A 19 -2.63 15.66 -5.47
N PRO A 20 -1.73 15.79 -4.48
CA PRO A 20 -0.54 14.95 -4.42
C PRO A 20 -0.97 13.49 -4.33
N LYS A 21 -0.47 12.68 -5.26
CA LYS A 21 -0.70 11.25 -5.28
C LYS A 21 0.63 10.54 -5.22
N THR A 22 0.68 9.50 -4.41
CA THR A 22 1.80 8.56 -4.39
C THR A 22 1.26 7.20 -4.79
N LEU A 23 1.82 6.62 -5.85
CA LEU A 23 1.49 5.30 -6.34
C LEU A 23 2.62 4.34 -5.99
N VAL A 24 2.29 3.25 -5.33
CA VAL A 24 3.19 2.12 -5.10
C VAL A 24 2.77 0.97 -6.00
N VAL A 25 3.67 0.59 -6.90
CA VAL A 25 3.49 -0.53 -7.83
C VAL A 25 4.08 -1.78 -7.23
N MET A 26 3.24 -2.78 -6.97
CA MET A 26 3.63 -4.09 -6.46
C MET A 26 3.75 -5.09 -7.61
N SER A 27 4.94 -5.65 -7.83
CA SER A 27 5.23 -6.53 -8.97
C SER A 27 6.01 -7.79 -8.57
N LYS A 28 6.10 -8.77 -9.48
CA LYS A 28 7.04 -9.89 -9.40
C LYS A 28 8.16 -9.64 -10.41
N GLY A 29 9.34 -9.28 -9.93
CA GLY A 29 10.36 -8.65 -10.75
C GLY A 29 10.05 -7.17 -11.05
N LYS A 30 10.91 -6.53 -11.85
CA LYS A 30 10.83 -5.10 -12.16
C LYS A 30 9.62 -4.78 -13.03
N ALA A 31 8.84 -3.77 -12.63
CA ALA A 31 7.82 -3.16 -13.48
C ALA A 31 8.40 -1.97 -14.27
N GLU A 32 7.87 -1.72 -15.45
CA GLU A 32 8.13 -0.52 -16.22
C GLU A 32 6.94 0.43 -16.06
N VAL A 33 7.21 1.65 -15.58
CA VAL A 33 6.17 2.68 -15.45
C VAL A 33 6.52 3.85 -16.35
N ASP A 34 5.66 4.11 -17.32
CA ASP A 34 5.74 5.26 -18.20
C ASP A 34 4.68 6.28 -17.78
N LEU A 35 5.14 7.40 -17.21
CA LEU A 35 4.26 8.47 -16.74
C LEU A 35 3.66 9.29 -17.88
N ASN A 36 4.37 9.41 -19.01
CA ASN A 36 3.91 10.17 -20.17
C ASN A 36 2.83 9.40 -20.92
N ALA A 37 3.08 8.12 -21.18
CA ALA A 37 2.09 7.24 -21.82
C ALA A 37 1.01 6.74 -20.84
N GLN A 38 1.19 7.00 -19.55
CA GLN A 38 0.37 6.47 -18.45
C GLN A 38 0.18 4.95 -18.56
N THR A 39 1.29 4.21 -18.68
CA THR A 39 1.27 2.75 -18.74
C THR A 39 2.10 2.13 -17.64
N ILE A 40 1.66 0.97 -17.16
CA ILE A 40 2.42 0.11 -16.25
C ILE A 40 2.52 -1.26 -16.91
N LYS A 41 3.74 -1.70 -17.19
CA LYS A 41 4.03 -3.01 -17.75
C LYS A 41 4.73 -3.86 -16.72
N ALA A 42 4.31 -5.11 -16.59
CA ALA A 42 4.96 -6.09 -15.73
C ALA A 42 4.99 -7.46 -16.41
N THR A 43 6.01 -8.23 -16.09
CA THR A 43 6.14 -9.63 -16.48
C THR A 43 6.16 -10.50 -15.21
N ASP A 44 6.00 -11.82 -15.35
CA ASP A 44 6.17 -12.72 -14.20
C ASP A 44 7.67 -12.98 -14.01
N GLY A 45 8.31 -12.15 -13.20
CA GLY A 45 9.72 -12.26 -12.85
C GLY A 45 9.97 -12.99 -11.54
N SER A 46 11.24 -13.07 -11.17
CA SER A 46 11.66 -13.49 -9.83
C SER A 46 11.64 -12.32 -8.86
N GLY A 47 11.40 -12.62 -7.57
CA GLY A 47 11.39 -11.61 -6.51
C GLY A 47 10.06 -10.86 -6.39
N HIS A 48 9.92 -10.12 -5.29
CA HIS A 48 8.82 -9.21 -5.04
C HIS A 48 9.41 -7.81 -5.02
N GLU A 49 8.86 -6.89 -5.79
CA GLU A 49 9.36 -5.52 -5.90
C GLU A 49 8.24 -4.53 -5.55
N GLU A 50 8.64 -3.39 -4.98
CA GLU A 50 7.78 -2.24 -4.74
C GLU A 50 8.42 -0.97 -5.32
N GLN A 51 7.76 -0.35 -6.29
CA GLN A 51 8.22 0.91 -6.89
C GLN A 51 7.30 2.04 -6.46
N THR A 52 7.85 3.04 -5.76
CA THR A 52 7.11 4.23 -5.31
C THR A 52 7.28 5.36 -6.32
N ILE A 53 6.17 6.01 -6.68
CA ILE A 53 6.09 7.05 -7.70
C ILE A 53 5.23 8.18 -7.18
N ASN A 54 5.76 9.41 -7.19
CA ASN A 54 4.95 10.59 -6.95
C ASN A 54 4.34 11.07 -8.28
N LEU A 55 3.03 11.23 -8.29
CA LEU A 55 2.25 11.60 -9.46
C LEU A 55 1.79 13.06 -9.35
N SER A 56 2.09 13.83 -10.39
CA SER A 56 1.62 15.20 -10.57
C SER A 56 0.57 15.34 -11.68
N GLN A 57 0.34 14.27 -12.44
CA GLN A 57 -0.57 14.26 -13.58
C GLN A 57 -2.05 14.13 -13.18
N GLU A 58 -2.91 14.84 -13.90
CA GLU A 58 -4.36 14.76 -13.81
C GLU A 58 -4.97 14.75 -15.24
N PRO A 59 -5.85 13.78 -15.57
CA PRO A 59 -6.26 12.66 -14.73
C PRO A 59 -5.15 11.60 -14.58
N ALA A 60 -5.06 10.98 -13.41
CA ALA A 60 -4.13 9.86 -13.16
C ALA A 60 -4.78 8.51 -13.51
N ILE A 61 -4.71 8.14 -14.78
CA ILE A 61 -5.31 6.93 -15.35
C ILE A 61 -4.21 6.07 -15.97
N PHE A 62 -4.05 4.83 -15.54
CA PHE A 62 -2.99 3.95 -16.07
C PHE A 62 -3.56 2.74 -16.81
N GLN A 63 -3.02 2.47 -18.00
CA GLN A 63 -3.20 1.19 -18.68
C GLN A 63 -2.19 0.18 -18.13
N LEU A 64 -2.69 -0.97 -17.71
CA LEU A 64 -1.91 -2.08 -17.19
C LEU A 64 -1.74 -3.14 -18.28
N ASN A 65 -0.52 -3.61 -18.47
CA ASN A 65 -0.21 -4.80 -19.26
C ASN A 65 0.65 -5.72 -18.39
N THR A 66 0.04 -6.77 -17.85
CA THR A 66 0.62 -7.58 -16.78
C THR A 66 0.42 -9.06 -17.06
N PRO A 67 1.03 -9.97 -16.28
CA PRO A 67 0.81 -11.40 -16.43
C PRO A 67 -0.64 -11.83 -16.17
N ALA A 68 -1.43 -11.00 -15.47
CA ALA A 68 -2.85 -11.23 -15.23
C ALA A 68 -3.75 -10.69 -16.36
N GLY A 69 -3.15 -10.17 -17.45
CA GLY A 69 -3.83 -9.58 -18.59
C GLY A 69 -3.81 -8.05 -18.56
N GLU A 70 -4.61 -7.46 -19.44
CA GLU A 70 -4.74 -6.01 -19.55
C GLU A 70 -5.85 -5.46 -18.65
N ALA A 71 -5.64 -4.26 -18.12
CA ALA A 71 -6.66 -3.56 -17.34
C ALA A 71 -6.42 -2.05 -17.34
N LYS A 72 -7.36 -1.30 -16.79
CA LYS A 72 -7.27 0.15 -16.65
C LYS A 72 -7.63 0.54 -15.22
N VAL A 73 -6.79 1.37 -14.60
CA VAL A 73 -6.99 1.85 -13.24
C VAL A 73 -6.98 3.37 -13.20
N GLU A 74 -7.80 3.94 -12.31
CA GLU A 74 -7.94 5.39 -12.13
C GLU A 74 -7.71 5.74 -10.66
N LEU A 75 -6.85 6.73 -10.41
CA LEU A 75 -6.52 7.20 -9.07
C LEU A 75 -7.24 8.54 -8.82
N LYS A 76 -8.30 8.50 -8.02
CA LYS A 76 -9.17 9.66 -7.77
C LYS A 76 -8.82 10.38 -6.47
N GLY A 77 -8.45 11.66 -6.59
CA GLY A 77 -8.15 12.53 -5.46
C GLY A 77 -6.73 12.36 -4.88
N THR A 78 -6.44 13.12 -3.83
CA THR A 78 -5.17 13.06 -3.09
C THR A 78 -5.01 11.74 -2.35
N GLY A 79 -3.79 11.21 -2.26
CA GLY A 79 -3.48 10.13 -1.33
C GLY A 79 -2.43 9.13 -1.80
N LEU A 80 -2.22 8.11 -0.97
CA LEU A 80 -1.39 6.94 -1.25
C LEU A 80 -2.24 5.85 -1.89
N TYR A 81 -1.77 5.30 -3.01
CA TYR A 81 -2.39 4.22 -3.75
C TYR A 81 -1.42 3.05 -3.89
N VAL A 82 -1.95 1.83 -3.84
CA VAL A 82 -1.20 0.61 -4.14
C VAL A 82 -1.88 -0.07 -5.32
N VAL A 83 -1.13 -0.35 -6.38
CA VAL A 83 -1.58 -1.17 -7.52
C VAL A 83 -0.87 -2.51 -7.50
N ASN A 84 -1.65 -3.58 -7.67
CA ASN A 84 -1.14 -4.94 -7.77
C ASN A 84 -1.01 -5.35 -9.23
N VAL A 85 0.20 -5.40 -9.77
CA VAL A 85 0.48 -5.87 -11.13
C VAL A 85 1.05 -7.30 -11.16
N LYS A 86 0.93 -8.02 -10.04
CA LYS A 86 1.28 -9.45 -9.92
C LYS A 86 0.14 -10.32 -10.43
N ASN A 87 0.40 -11.63 -10.54
CA ASN A 87 -0.62 -12.64 -10.84
C ASN A 87 -1.30 -13.24 -9.59
N ASP A 88 -0.87 -12.84 -8.39
CA ASP A 88 -1.45 -13.27 -7.12
C ASP A 88 -2.00 -12.07 -6.31
N THR A 89 -2.92 -12.36 -5.39
CA THR A 89 -3.48 -11.36 -4.48
C THR A 89 -2.45 -10.89 -3.46
N ILE A 90 -2.42 -9.58 -3.21
CA ILE A 90 -1.72 -8.99 -2.06
C ILE A 90 -2.70 -8.55 -0.98
N ILE A 91 -2.30 -8.74 0.27
CA ILE A 91 -3.10 -8.44 1.44
C ILE A 91 -2.34 -7.44 2.29
N GLY A 92 -2.95 -6.29 2.57
CA GLY A 92 -2.35 -5.19 3.29
C GLY A 92 -3.07 -4.88 4.59
N ALA A 93 -2.34 -4.39 5.59
CA ALA A 93 -2.91 -3.86 6.82
C ALA A 93 -2.09 -2.71 7.37
N TYR A 94 -2.77 -1.73 7.98
CA TYR A 94 -2.11 -0.71 8.78
C TYR A 94 -1.29 -1.33 9.93
N GLN A 95 -0.10 -0.80 10.16
CA GLN A 95 0.77 -1.23 11.25
C GLN A 95 0.74 -0.19 12.36
N ASN A 96 0.28 -0.61 13.53
CA ASN A 96 0.38 0.21 14.72
C ASN A 96 1.86 0.25 15.13
N TYR A 97 2.56 1.30 14.72
CA TYR A 97 3.95 1.51 15.08
C TYR A 97 4.01 1.79 16.58
N THR A 98 4.49 0.82 17.35
CA THR A 98 4.74 0.97 18.78
C THR A 98 6.25 0.91 19.01
N SER A 99 6.76 1.66 19.98
CA SER A 99 8.17 1.59 20.36
C SER A 99 8.58 0.15 20.70
N ALA A 100 9.83 -0.21 20.39
CA ALA A 100 10.36 -1.56 20.61
C ALA A 100 10.20 -2.06 22.07
N GLU A 101 10.08 -1.16 23.03
CA GLU A 101 9.81 -1.46 24.45
C GLU A 101 8.48 -2.18 24.70
N LYS A 102 7.46 -2.03 23.84
CA LYS A 102 6.18 -2.74 23.96
C LYS A 102 6.16 -4.12 23.27
N ALA A 103 7.21 -4.47 22.53
CA ALA A 103 7.29 -5.70 21.75
C ALA A 103 7.71 -6.94 22.58
N GLN A 104 8.04 -6.78 23.86
CA GLN A 104 8.52 -7.84 24.76
C GLN A 104 7.43 -8.59 25.55
N ASN A 105 6.17 -8.55 25.12
CA ASN A 105 5.12 -9.30 25.81
C ASN A 105 5.10 -10.78 25.37
N MET A 106 5.13 -11.70 26.34
CA MET A 106 4.74 -13.10 26.12
C MET A 106 3.36 -13.13 25.45
N ILE A 107 3.27 -13.71 24.26
CA ILE A 107 2.00 -13.84 23.53
C ILE A 107 1.25 -15.04 24.13
N SER A 108 0.04 -14.80 24.65
CA SER A 108 -0.80 -15.89 25.17
C SER A 108 -1.34 -16.78 24.04
N GLN A 109 -1.82 -17.98 24.39
CA GLN A 109 -2.43 -18.89 23.40
C GLN A 109 -3.71 -18.28 22.78
N GLU A 110 -4.48 -17.53 23.56
CA GLU A 110 -5.67 -16.80 23.08
C GLU A 110 -5.26 -15.72 22.08
N ALA A 111 -4.20 -14.95 22.37
CA ALA A 111 -3.68 -13.93 21.47
C ALA A 111 -3.15 -14.54 20.16
N LEU A 112 -2.49 -15.71 20.23
CA LEU A 112 -2.08 -16.47 19.04
C LEU A 112 -3.30 -16.91 18.22
N LYS A 113 -4.35 -17.45 18.86
CA LYS A 113 -5.57 -17.90 18.19
C LYS A 113 -6.29 -16.75 17.50
N THR A 114 -6.52 -15.64 18.20
CA THR A 114 -7.16 -14.43 17.62
C THR A 114 -6.37 -13.92 16.41
N LYS A 115 -5.03 -13.93 16.48
CA LYS A 115 -4.19 -13.54 15.36
C LYS A 115 -4.35 -14.49 14.18
N THR A 116 -4.32 -15.80 14.40
CA THR A 116 -4.53 -16.81 13.36
C THR A 116 -5.90 -16.66 12.69
N ASP A 117 -6.96 -16.50 13.47
CA ASP A 117 -8.33 -16.33 12.96
C ASP A 117 -8.46 -15.05 12.13
N SER A 118 -7.85 -13.96 12.59
CA SER A 118 -7.80 -12.69 11.84
C SER A 118 -7.08 -12.85 10.50
N LEU A 119 -5.95 -13.56 10.47
CA LEU A 119 -5.22 -13.83 9.23
C LEU A 119 -6.03 -14.72 8.27
N LYS A 120 -6.75 -15.72 8.79
CA LYS A 120 -7.65 -16.56 7.97
C LYS A 120 -8.76 -15.73 7.33
N GLN A 121 -9.39 -14.86 8.09
CA GLN A 121 -10.41 -13.94 7.57
C GLN A 121 -9.85 -13.05 6.47
N LEU A 122 -8.63 -12.50 6.64
CA LEU A 122 -7.99 -11.69 5.60
C LEU A 122 -7.69 -12.48 4.32
N VAL A 123 -7.26 -13.74 4.42
CA VAL A 123 -7.04 -14.62 3.25
C VAL A 123 -8.34 -14.89 2.49
N GLU A 124 -9.48 -14.89 3.18
CA GLU A 124 -10.82 -15.04 2.60
C GLU A 124 -11.39 -13.71 2.08
N GLY A 125 -10.63 -12.61 2.15
CA GLY A 125 -11.12 -11.27 1.78
C GLY A 125 -12.15 -10.68 2.76
N LYS A 126 -12.32 -11.29 3.95
CA LYS A 126 -13.19 -10.79 5.02
C LYS A 126 -12.48 -9.72 5.84
N ASN A 127 -13.26 -8.87 6.52
CA ASN A 127 -12.78 -7.72 7.31
C ASN A 127 -11.93 -6.69 6.53
N VAL A 128 -12.04 -6.70 5.21
CA VAL A 128 -11.43 -5.72 4.30
C VAL A 128 -12.33 -4.49 4.26
N SER A 129 -11.84 -3.36 4.76
CA SER A 129 -12.54 -2.09 4.68
C SER A 129 -11.57 -0.94 4.93
N ALA A 130 -11.91 0.25 4.40
CA ALA A 130 -11.17 1.47 4.69
C ALA A 130 -11.17 1.79 6.20
N ALA A 131 -12.27 1.51 6.91
CA ALA A 131 -12.39 1.73 8.35
C ALA A 131 -11.43 0.83 9.16
N ASN A 132 -11.29 -0.43 8.77
CA ASN A 132 -10.38 -1.38 9.41
C ASN A 132 -8.94 -1.23 8.91
N ARG A 133 -8.71 -0.42 7.85
CA ARG A 133 -7.42 -0.21 7.20
C ARG A 133 -6.75 -1.53 6.79
N ASN A 134 -7.58 -2.45 6.32
CA ASN A 134 -7.21 -3.75 5.78
C ASN A 134 -7.60 -3.81 4.30
N TYR A 135 -6.73 -4.39 3.48
CA TYR A 135 -6.83 -4.38 2.02
C TYR A 135 -6.64 -5.78 1.47
N TYR A 136 -7.44 -6.13 0.48
CA TYR A 136 -7.31 -7.37 -0.30
C TYR A 136 -7.36 -6.97 -1.77
N ILE A 137 -6.18 -6.90 -2.40
CA ILE A 137 -6.01 -6.30 -3.73
C ILE A 137 -5.73 -7.43 -4.72
N LEU A 138 -6.72 -7.73 -5.56
CA LEU A 138 -6.58 -8.72 -6.63
C LEU A 138 -5.59 -8.25 -7.70
N PRO A 139 -5.09 -9.15 -8.55
CA PRO A 139 -4.35 -8.78 -9.75
C PRO A 139 -5.06 -7.69 -10.55
N ASN A 140 -4.28 -6.74 -11.09
CA ASN A 140 -4.75 -5.62 -11.90
C ASN A 140 -5.73 -4.66 -11.20
N GLN A 141 -5.75 -4.65 -9.87
CA GLN A 141 -6.53 -3.69 -9.09
C GLN A 141 -5.64 -2.66 -8.40
N VAL A 142 -6.23 -1.49 -8.18
CA VAL A 142 -5.66 -0.41 -7.36
C VAL A 142 -6.55 -0.19 -6.14
N ALA A 143 -5.95 0.10 -5.00
CA ALA A 143 -6.66 0.54 -3.82
C ALA A 143 -6.07 1.86 -3.31
N LYS A 144 -6.95 2.76 -2.87
CA LYS A 144 -6.56 3.93 -2.08
C LYS A 144 -6.30 3.48 -0.64
N ILE A 145 -5.08 3.69 -0.17
CA ILE A 145 -4.59 3.19 1.12
C ILE A 145 -4.67 4.25 2.21
N SER A 146 -4.35 5.50 1.86
CA SER A 146 -4.43 6.62 2.80
C SER A 146 -4.73 7.92 2.07
N GLU A 147 -5.35 8.86 2.79
CA GLU A 147 -5.40 10.27 2.39
C GLU A 147 -4.02 10.95 2.50
N ASN A 148 -3.11 10.37 3.28
CA ASN A 148 -1.74 10.84 3.44
C ASN A 148 -0.84 10.24 2.33
N PRO A 149 -0.44 11.01 1.31
CA PRO A 149 0.45 10.51 0.26
C PRO A 149 1.86 10.17 0.79
N ALA A 150 2.26 10.70 1.94
CA ALA A 150 3.54 10.41 2.57
C ALA A 150 3.52 9.16 3.48
N ALA A 151 2.39 8.45 3.56
CA ALA A 151 2.34 7.16 4.26
C ALA A 151 3.29 6.15 3.58
N GLN A 152 3.88 5.28 4.39
CA GLN A 152 4.86 4.30 3.94
C GLN A 152 4.21 2.96 3.64
N VAL A 153 4.66 2.33 2.56
CA VAL A 153 4.29 0.97 2.20
C VAL A 153 5.52 0.08 2.33
N VAL A 154 5.31 -1.11 2.91
CA VAL A 154 6.32 -2.15 2.97
C VAL A 154 5.75 -3.42 2.33
N GLY A 155 6.30 -3.79 1.19
CA GLY A 155 5.80 -4.83 0.30
C GLY A 155 6.26 -6.25 0.64
N PRO A 156 5.64 -7.27 0.05
CA PRO A 156 5.90 -8.70 0.31
C PRO A 156 7.39 -9.04 0.52
N TYR A 157 7.68 -9.89 1.51
CA TYR A 157 9.03 -10.37 1.88
C TYR A 157 10.07 -9.29 2.27
N HIS A 158 9.71 -8.01 2.34
CA HIS A 158 10.60 -6.97 2.85
C HIS A 158 10.53 -6.86 4.38
N ARG A 159 11.66 -6.54 5.00
CA ARG A 159 11.71 -6.22 6.43
C ARG A 159 11.25 -4.78 6.64
N MET A 160 10.49 -4.55 7.69
CA MET A 160 10.21 -3.19 8.15
C MET A 160 11.54 -2.58 8.62
N ARG A 161 11.95 -1.48 7.99
CA ARG A 161 13.07 -0.66 8.46
C ARG A 161 12.56 0.25 9.59
N SER A 162 13.46 0.74 10.44
CA SER A 162 13.09 1.79 11.41
C SER A 162 12.49 2.97 10.65
N ALA A 163 11.26 3.35 11.00
CA ALA A 163 10.60 4.50 10.44
C ALA A 163 10.73 5.66 11.41
N GLU A 164 11.25 6.79 10.94
CA GLU A 164 11.43 7.98 11.75
C GLU A 164 10.10 8.69 11.99
N ARG A 165 9.94 9.31 13.16
CA ARG A 165 8.82 10.20 13.43
C ARG A 165 8.98 11.45 12.58
N VAL A 166 7.91 11.86 11.91
CA VAL A 166 7.85 13.15 11.21
C VAL A 166 7.00 14.09 12.06
N ASP A 167 7.54 15.25 12.42
CA ASP A 167 6.85 16.28 13.23
C ASP A 167 6.26 15.75 14.55
N GLY A 168 6.97 14.83 15.21
CA GLY A 168 6.54 14.20 16.46
C GLY A 168 5.41 13.18 16.33
N LYS A 169 4.86 12.97 15.13
CA LYS A 169 3.83 11.94 14.86
C LYS A 169 4.46 10.60 14.53
N ASP A 170 3.80 9.52 14.96
CA ASP A 170 4.16 8.17 14.53
C ASP A 170 4.03 8.06 13.01
N PRO A 171 4.99 7.40 12.34
CA PRO A 171 4.90 7.17 10.91
C PRO A 171 3.65 6.33 10.59
N GLU A 172 2.97 6.71 9.51
CA GLU A 172 1.83 5.96 9.00
C GLU A 172 2.34 4.86 8.08
N ILE A 173 2.29 3.60 8.52
CA ILE A 173 2.89 2.47 7.79
C ILE A 173 1.83 1.43 7.45
N TYR A 174 1.89 0.91 6.24
CA TYR A 174 1.08 -0.20 5.76
C TYR A 174 1.97 -1.35 5.30
N ARG A 175 1.74 -2.55 5.83
CA ARG A 175 2.49 -3.75 5.47
C ARG A 175 1.64 -4.62 4.56
N PHE A 176 2.20 -4.98 3.41
CA PHE A 176 1.58 -5.86 2.43
C PHE A 176 2.31 -7.20 2.34
N TYR A 177 1.54 -8.26 2.28
CA TYR A 177 2.01 -9.63 2.16
C TYR A 177 1.43 -10.25 0.89
N SER A 178 2.15 -11.15 0.26
CA SER A 178 1.55 -12.08 -0.69
C SER A 178 0.59 -13.02 0.06
N ILE A 179 -0.43 -13.52 -0.64
CA ILE A 179 -1.33 -14.53 -0.07
C ILE A 179 -0.56 -15.79 0.40
N LYS A 180 0.55 -16.11 -0.26
CA LYS A 180 1.46 -17.19 0.13
C LYS A 180 2.12 -16.93 1.48
N GLU A 181 2.65 -15.74 1.72
CA GLU A 181 3.25 -15.37 3.03
C GLU A 181 2.25 -15.50 4.16
N ILE A 182 1.00 -15.06 3.97
CA ILE A 182 -0.01 -15.16 5.02
C ILE A 182 -0.34 -16.62 5.31
N ARG A 183 -0.46 -17.48 4.29
CA ARG A 183 -0.66 -18.93 4.48
C ARG A 183 0.50 -19.56 5.24
N GLU A 184 1.74 -19.18 4.94
CA GLU A 184 2.91 -19.64 5.68
C GLU A 184 2.93 -19.15 7.13
N MET A 185 2.53 -17.90 7.37
CA MET A 185 2.36 -17.35 8.72
C MET A 185 1.30 -18.10 9.52
N ILE A 186 0.12 -18.36 8.93
CA ILE A 186 -0.94 -19.16 9.55
C ILE A 186 -0.40 -20.54 9.94
N SER A 187 0.27 -21.24 9.01
CA SER A 187 0.84 -22.56 9.29
C SER A 187 1.86 -22.54 10.43
N LYS A 188 2.70 -21.50 10.50
CA LYS A 188 3.65 -21.33 11.62
C LYS A 188 2.94 -21.09 12.96
N LEU A 189 1.91 -20.24 12.97
CA LEU A 189 1.16 -19.94 14.19
C LEU A 189 0.38 -21.16 14.68
N GLU A 190 -0.20 -21.95 13.78
CA GLU A 190 -0.89 -23.19 14.13
C GLU A 190 0.07 -24.21 14.78
N LYS A 191 1.32 -24.31 14.31
CA LYS A 191 2.35 -25.16 14.93
C LYS A 191 2.71 -24.71 16.36
N LEU A 192 2.68 -23.41 16.64
CA LEU A 192 2.94 -22.87 17.99
C LEU A 192 1.76 -23.04 18.95
N GLN A 193 0.56 -23.27 18.41
CA GLN A 193 -0.66 -23.57 19.17
C GLN A 193 -0.83 -25.06 19.45
N ALA A 194 -0.12 -25.92 18.71
CA ALA A 194 -0.11 -27.35 19.00
C ALA A 194 0.50 -27.56 20.40
N PRO A 195 -0.10 -28.40 21.26
CA PRO A 195 0.48 -28.70 22.55
C PRO A 195 1.89 -29.26 22.34
N SER A 196 2.86 -28.72 23.08
CA SER A 196 4.23 -29.27 23.10
C SER A 196 4.11 -30.74 23.47
N SER A 197 4.37 -31.64 22.54
CA SER A 197 4.63 -33.03 22.88
C SER A 197 5.90 -33.05 23.71
N ALA A 198 5.74 -33.09 25.02
CA ALA A 198 6.84 -33.36 25.93
C ALA A 198 7.52 -34.66 25.48
N GLN A 199 8.78 -34.55 25.06
CA GLN A 199 9.72 -35.65 25.01
C GLN A 199 10.49 -35.66 26.33
#